data_AF-A0A7W7SZQ1-F1
#
_entry.id   AF-A0A7W7SZQ1-F1
#
_cell.length_a   1.000
_cell.length_b   1.000
_cell.length_c   1.000
_cell.angle_alpha   90.00
_cell.angle_beta   90.00
_cell.angle_gamma   90.00
#
_symmetry.space_group_name_H-M   'P 1'
#
loop_
_entity.id
_entity.type
_entity.pdbx_description
1 polymer ?
#
loop_
_entity_poly.entity_id
_entity_poly.type
_entity_poly.pdbx_seq_one_letter_code
_entity_poly.pdbx_strand_id
1 'polypeptide(L)'
;MDPARALTPEQLVGLTGKLAGLRWSWSVAELDRALTELGWSVAAGPTRSGVVLRVGLAPVTDYAELSFSGPAATVLSAMVTAGAVGESEEAVAFRRDAFATAVRAVGAVLGAPADRRPGPAPEVRWAAASGILRVRDGGVFVELALLSPEYATSLDEEVARLADSAAEPSVDEEEW
;
A
#
# COMPACT_ATOMS: atom_id res chain seq x y z
N MET A 1 -21.91 -2.99 13.43
CA MET A 1 -20.90 -2.79 12.36
C MET A 1 -21.09 -1.39 11.84
N ASP A 2 -20.05 -0.56 11.85
CA ASP A 2 -20.08 0.68 11.09
C ASP A 2 -20.27 0.37 9.60
N PRO A 3 -21.00 1.20 8.84
CA PRO A 3 -21.14 1.00 7.40
C PRO A 3 -19.76 1.03 6.74
N ALA A 4 -19.55 0.17 5.74
CA ALA A 4 -18.33 0.20 4.93
C ALA A 4 -18.16 1.59 4.30
N ARG A 5 -16.96 2.16 4.43
CA ARG A 5 -16.62 3.49 3.87
C ARG A 5 -15.30 3.42 3.14
N ALA A 6 -15.18 4.22 2.08
CA ALA A 6 -13.96 4.37 1.30
C ALA A 6 -13.64 5.87 1.17
N LEU A 7 -12.36 6.18 0.98
CA LEU A 7 -11.93 7.55 0.69
C LEU A 7 -12.60 8.05 -0.59
N THR A 8 -13.01 9.32 -0.59
CA THR A 8 -13.56 9.94 -1.80
C THR A 8 -12.47 10.16 -2.85
N PRO A 9 -12.83 10.35 -4.13
CA PRO A 9 -11.87 10.67 -5.18
C PRO A 9 -10.99 11.88 -4.84
N GLU A 10 -11.54 12.92 -4.21
CA GLU A 10 -10.81 14.13 -3.82
C GLU A 10 -9.79 13.84 -2.72
N GLN A 11 -10.17 13.03 -1.72
CA GLN A 11 -9.26 12.59 -0.66
C GLN A 11 -8.13 11.74 -1.24
N LEU A 12 -8.44 10.85 -2.18
CA LEU A 12 -7.45 10.02 -2.88
C LEU A 12 -6.50 10.87 -3.72
N VAL A 13 -6.99 11.87 -4.46
CA VAL A 13 -6.14 12.81 -5.23
C VAL A 13 -5.21 13.58 -4.30
N GLY A 14 -5.73 14.10 -3.18
CA GLY A 14 -4.93 14.83 -2.21
C GLY A 14 -3.85 13.97 -1.55
N LEU A 15 -4.20 12.76 -1.11
CA LEU A 15 -3.26 11.78 -0.56
C LEU A 15 -2.21 11.37 -1.59
N THR A 16 -2.63 11.08 -2.82
CA THR A 16 -1.74 10.75 -3.95
C THR A 16 -0.71 11.85 -4.18
N GLY A 17 -1.16 13.12 -4.26
CA GLY A 17 -0.27 14.25 -4.49
C GLY A 17 0.80 14.40 -3.40
N LYS A 18 0.40 14.24 -2.13
CA LYS A 18 1.32 14.25 -0.98
C LYS A 18 2.35 13.14 -1.06
N LEU A 19 1.91 11.89 -1.25
CA LEU A 19 2.82 10.73 -1.27
C LEU A 19 3.73 10.75 -2.50
N ALA A 20 3.21 11.11 -3.67
CA ALA A 20 4.00 11.11 -4.91
C ALA A 20 5.02 12.25 -4.97
N GLY A 21 4.72 13.38 -4.33
CA GLY A 21 5.60 14.54 -4.25
C GLY A 21 6.66 14.46 -3.15
N LEU A 22 6.52 13.52 -2.20
CA LEU A 22 7.41 13.37 -1.06
C LEU A 22 8.85 13.12 -1.52
N ARG A 23 9.79 13.92 -1.01
CA ARG A 23 11.23 13.72 -1.24
C ARG A 23 11.92 13.22 0.02
N TRP A 24 12.07 11.91 0.12
CA TRP A 24 12.62 11.24 1.28
C TRP A 24 13.62 10.16 0.89
N SER A 25 14.73 10.05 1.63
CA SER A 25 15.75 9.01 1.43
C SER A 25 15.37 7.64 2.01
N TRP A 26 14.18 7.53 2.64
CA TRP A 26 13.77 6.38 3.45
C TRP A 26 14.62 6.12 4.69
N SER A 27 15.50 7.05 5.07
CA SER A 27 16.16 6.97 6.37
C SER A 27 15.18 7.28 7.49
N VAL A 28 15.14 6.43 8.53
CA VAL A 28 14.38 6.69 9.76
C VAL A 28 14.86 7.98 10.44
N ALA A 29 16.14 8.36 10.26
CA ALA A 29 16.68 9.61 10.80
C ALA A 29 16.03 10.87 10.19
N GLU A 30 15.43 10.76 9.00
CA GLU A 30 14.72 11.86 8.32
C GLU A 30 13.20 11.84 8.56
N LEU A 31 12.70 10.90 9.39
CA LEU A 31 11.26 10.66 9.52
C LEU A 31 10.50 11.93 9.93
N ASP A 32 10.97 12.67 10.92
CA ASP A 32 10.28 13.89 11.39
C ASP A 32 10.12 14.94 10.28
N ARG A 33 11.14 15.07 9.40
CA ARG A 33 11.07 15.95 8.23
C ARG A 33 10.01 15.47 7.25
N ALA A 34 10.00 14.17 6.94
CA ALA A 34 9.03 13.57 6.03
C ALA A 34 7.60 13.72 6.55
N LEU A 35 7.37 13.48 7.85
CA LEU A 35 6.05 13.66 8.47
C LEU A 35 5.60 15.12 8.45
N THR A 36 6.52 16.05 8.70
CA THR A 36 6.23 17.49 8.62
C THR A 36 5.78 17.89 7.21
N GLU A 37 6.46 17.39 6.17
CA GLU A 37 6.10 17.65 4.76
C GLU A 37 4.71 17.11 4.39
N LEU A 38 4.33 15.95 4.94
CA LEU A 38 3.01 15.36 4.75
C LEU A 38 1.90 16.03 5.60
N GLY A 39 2.31 16.77 6.64
CA GLY A 39 1.42 17.27 7.69
C GLY A 39 0.87 16.15 8.57
N TRP A 40 1.65 15.09 8.79
CA TRP A 40 1.29 13.92 9.59
C TRP A 40 2.00 13.94 10.94
N SER A 41 1.49 13.19 11.91
CA SER A 41 2.07 13.10 13.26
C SER A 41 2.12 11.66 13.76
N VAL A 42 3.06 11.31 14.62
CA VAL A 42 3.08 9.98 15.24
C VAL A 42 1.88 9.80 16.18
N ALA A 43 1.11 8.75 15.94
CA ALA A 43 0.00 8.32 16.80
C ALA A 43 0.47 7.33 17.87
N ALA A 44 1.34 6.40 17.48
CA ALA A 44 1.89 5.36 18.34
C ALA A 44 3.26 4.87 17.82
N GLY A 45 4.12 4.41 18.73
CA GLY A 45 5.51 4.05 18.45
C GLY A 45 6.49 5.18 18.79
N PRO A 46 7.76 5.10 18.32
CA PRO A 46 8.28 4.07 17.43
C PRO A 46 8.50 2.71 18.11
N THR A 47 8.25 1.64 17.36
CA THR A 47 8.69 0.28 17.71
C THR A 47 9.87 -0.13 16.83
N ARG A 48 10.42 -1.33 17.02
CA ARG A 48 11.49 -1.85 16.13
C ARG A 48 11.02 -2.07 14.68
N SER A 49 9.74 -2.33 14.48
CA SER A 49 9.18 -2.69 13.16
C SER A 49 8.44 -1.55 12.48
N GLY A 50 8.18 -0.44 13.17
CA GLY A 50 7.45 0.67 12.57
C GLY A 50 6.79 1.63 13.55
N VAL A 51 6.00 2.54 12.98
CA VAL A 51 5.19 3.53 13.70
C VAL A 51 3.79 3.62 13.10
N VAL A 52 2.82 4.04 13.91
CA VAL A 52 1.49 4.41 13.45
C VAL A 52 1.41 5.93 13.39
N LEU A 53 0.87 6.46 12.31
CA LEU A 53 0.81 7.89 11.99
C LEU A 53 -0.65 8.34 11.94
N ARG A 54 -0.93 9.57 12.37
CA ARG A 54 -2.19 10.25 12.08
C ARG A 54 -2.10 10.99 10.75
N VAL A 55 -3.09 10.76 9.88
CA VAL A 55 -3.14 11.33 8.52
C VAL A 55 -4.28 12.33 8.33
N GLY A 56 -5.24 12.40 9.25
CA GLY A 56 -6.34 13.35 9.22
C GLY A 56 -7.38 13.08 8.13
N LEU A 57 -7.55 11.82 7.72
CA LEU A 57 -8.52 11.39 6.69
C LEU A 57 -9.75 10.68 7.29
N ALA A 58 -10.03 10.95 8.57
CA ALA A 58 -11.26 10.53 9.23
C ALA A 58 -12.50 10.97 8.41
N PRO A 59 -13.59 10.18 8.40
CA PRO A 59 -13.84 9.00 9.24
C PRO A 59 -13.39 7.67 8.61
N VAL A 60 -12.77 7.67 7.42
CA VAL A 60 -12.44 6.43 6.71
C VAL A 60 -11.15 5.81 7.23
N THR A 61 -10.08 6.60 7.24
CA THR A 61 -8.83 6.24 7.91
C THR A 61 -8.29 7.47 8.61
N ASP A 62 -8.07 7.40 9.92
CA ASP A 62 -7.28 8.44 10.60
C ASP A 62 -5.81 8.05 10.70
N TYR A 63 -5.47 6.80 10.34
CA TYR A 63 -4.15 6.23 10.55
C TYR A 63 -3.47 5.76 9.26
N ALA A 64 -2.15 5.84 9.26
CA ALA A 64 -1.27 5.15 8.32
C ALA A 64 -0.22 4.37 9.11
N GLU A 65 0.32 3.35 8.48
CA GLU A 65 1.41 2.54 9.04
C GLU A 65 2.69 2.80 8.26
N LEU A 66 3.79 2.93 8.99
CA LEU A 66 5.12 3.00 8.42
C LEU A 66 5.97 1.86 8.98
N SER A 67 6.45 0.99 8.11
CA SER A 67 7.29 -0.15 8.48
C SER A 67 8.78 0.18 8.38
N PHE A 68 9.58 -0.45 9.25
CA PHE A 68 11.03 -0.32 9.31
C PHE A 68 11.74 -1.66 9.08
N SER A 69 12.91 -1.60 8.47
CA SER A 69 13.93 -2.64 8.44
C SER A 69 15.26 -2.04 8.91
N GLY A 70 15.54 -2.18 10.21
CA GLY A 70 16.69 -1.53 10.84
C GLY A 70 16.60 -0.01 10.74
N PRO A 71 17.62 0.69 10.19
CA PRO A 71 17.61 2.15 10.06
C PRO A 71 16.83 2.68 8.85
N ALA A 72 16.28 1.78 8.02
CA ALA A 72 15.54 2.13 6.80
C ALA A 72 14.03 1.95 7.01
N ALA A 73 13.25 2.90 6.52
CA ALA A 73 11.83 2.72 6.32
C ALA A 73 11.58 1.99 5.00
N THR A 74 10.52 1.18 4.93
CA THR A 74 10.28 0.29 3.79
C THR A 74 8.99 0.59 3.06
N VAL A 75 7.90 0.79 3.79
CA VAL A 75 6.57 1.06 3.25
C VAL A 75 5.80 2.02 4.15
N LEU A 76 5.20 3.03 3.53
CA LEU A 76 4.22 3.93 4.13
C LEU A 76 2.84 3.60 3.54
N SER A 77 1.96 2.96 4.31
CA SER A 77 0.65 2.49 3.84
C SER A 77 -0.51 3.21 4.53
N ALA A 78 -1.48 3.66 3.73
CA ALA A 78 -2.74 4.20 4.20
C ALA A 78 -3.91 3.37 3.65
N MET A 79 -4.86 3.02 4.53
CA MET A 79 -6.06 2.29 4.12
C MET A 79 -7.00 3.18 3.32
N VAL A 80 -7.43 2.72 2.15
CA VAL A 80 -8.44 3.39 1.32
C VAL A 80 -9.85 3.07 1.81
N THR A 81 -10.05 1.88 2.36
CA THR A 81 -11.32 1.42 2.95
C THR A 81 -11.23 1.39 4.47
N ALA A 82 -12.35 1.65 5.15
CA ALA A 82 -12.43 1.60 6.61
C ALA A 82 -12.32 0.16 7.11
N GLY A 83 -11.11 -0.22 7.55
CA GLY A 83 -10.83 -1.53 8.16
C GLY A 83 -10.99 -2.73 7.22
N ALA A 84 -10.95 -3.92 7.81
CA ALA A 84 -11.19 -5.17 7.09
C ALA A 84 -12.67 -5.30 6.73
N VAL A 85 -12.95 -5.34 5.44
CA VAL A 85 -14.26 -5.67 4.88
C VAL A 85 -14.34 -7.20 4.78
N GLY A 86 -15.47 -7.80 5.20
CA GLY A 86 -15.63 -9.26 5.22
C GLY A 86 -15.56 -9.94 3.84
N GLU A 87 -15.92 -11.21 3.78
CA GLU A 87 -15.84 -12.02 2.55
C GLU A 87 -17.16 -12.16 1.80
N SER A 88 -18.21 -11.45 2.21
CA SER A 88 -19.49 -11.49 1.50
C SER A 88 -19.35 -10.93 0.07
N GLU A 89 -20.27 -11.31 -0.81
CA GLU A 89 -20.28 -10.81 -2.20
C GLU A 89 -20.35 -9.27 -2.24
N GLU A 90 -21.13 -8.66 -1.34
CA GLU A 90 -21.23 -7.20 -1.21
C GLU A 90 -19.90 -6.58 -0.75
N ALA A 91 -19.19 -7.24 0.17
CA ALA A 91 -17.89 -6.78 0.64
C ALA A 91 -16.82 -6.86 -0.48
N VAL A 92 -16.84 -7.93 -1.26
CA VAL A 92 -15.97 -8.09 -2.44
C VAL A 92 -16.28 -7.04 -3.49
N ALA A 93 -17.56 -6.81 -3.80
CA ALA A 93 -17.98 -5.79 -4.76
C ALA A 93 -17.54 -4.39 -4.30
N PHE A 94 -17.76 -4.07 -3.03
CA PHE A 94 -17.33 -2.80 -2.42
C PHE A 94 -15.81 -2.58 -2.53
N ARG A 95 -14.99 -3.59 -2.22
CA ARG A 95 -13.53 -3.47 -2.35
C ARG A 95 -13.09 -3.27 -3.80
N ARG A 96 -13.70 -3.98 -4.75
CA ARG A 96 -13.40 -3.82 -6.18
C ARG A 96 -13.73 -2.41 -6.68
N ASP A 97 -14.86 -1.86 -6.24
CA ASP A 97 -15.25 -0.47 -6.57
C ASP A 97 -14.30 0.56 -5.95
N ALA A 98 -13.89 0.34 -4.70
CA ALA A 98 -12.91 1.19 -4.01
C ALA A 98 -11.53 1.12 -4.70
N PHE A 99 -11.08 -0.07 -5.09
CA PHE A 99 -9.85 -0.29 -5.84
C PHE A 99 -9.88 0.43 -7.19
N ALA A 100 -10.94 0.25 -7.98
CA ALA A 100 -11.10 0.92 -9.27
C ALA A 100 -11.16 2.46 -9.12
N THR A 101 -11.75 2.95 -8.04
CA THR A 101 -11.81 4.39 -7.72
C THR A 101 -10.43 4.93 -7.34
N ALA A 102 -9.67 4.22 -6.49
CA ALA A 102 -8.30 4.57 -6.14
C ALA A 102 -7.38 4.58 -7.37
N VAL A 103 -7.44 3.55 -8.22
CA VAL A 103 -6.64 3.49 -9.46
C VAL A 103 -6.94 4.66 -10.38
N ARG A 104 -8.22 5.04 -10.56
CA ARG A 104 -8.60 6.21 -11.36
C ARG A 104 -8.10 7.52 -10.75
N ALA A 105 -8.26 7.69 -9.44
CA ALA A 105 -7.81 8.89 -8.74
C ALA A 105 -6.28 9.06 -8.82
N VAL A 106 -5.51 7.99 -8.61
CA VAL A 106 -4.05 8.02 -8.74
C VAL A 106 -3.65 8.31 -10.18
N GLY A 107 -4.29 7.66 -11.15
CA GLY A 107 -4.02 7.88 -12.57
C GLY A 107 -4.34 9.30 -13.06
N ALA A 108 -5.30 10.00 -12.43
CA ALA A 108 -5.57 11.40 -12.72
C ALA A 108 -4.43 12.33 -12.29
N VAL A 109 -3.64 11.94 -11.28
CA VAL A 109 -2.51 12.72 -10.77
C VAL A 109 -1.20 12.35 -11.47
N LEU A 110 -0.94 11.06 -11.66
CA LEU A 110 0.35 10.54 -12.14
C LEU A 110 0.33 10.05 -13.59
N GLY A 111 -0.83 10.04 -14.23
CA GLY A 111 -1.00 9.49 -15.58
C GLY A 111 -1.07 7.96 -15.60
N ALA A 112 -0.59 7.38 -16.70
CA ALA A 112 -0.64 5.93 -16.88
C ALA A 112 0.24 5.19 -15.85
N PRO A 113 -0.22 4.04 -15.33
CA PRO A 113 0.61 3.22 -14.45
C PRO A 113 1.79 2.61 -15.19
N ALA A 114 2.89 2.42 -14.48
CA ALA A 114 4.08 1.76 -14.99
C ALA A 114 3.93 0.23 -15.02
N ASP A 115 3.12 -0.32 -14.11
CA ASP A 115 2.92 -1.75 -13.97
C ASP A 115 1.51 -2.08 -13.47
N ARG A 116 0.93 -3.18 -13.95
CA ARG A 116 -0.39 -3.71 -13.58
C ARG A 116 -0.27 -5.21 -13.37
N ARG A 117 -0.60 -5.67 -12.17
CA ARG A 117 -0.50 -7.07 -11.76
C ARG A 117 -1.89 -7.60 -11.43
N PRO A 118 -2.55 -8.28 -12.38
CA PRO A 118 -3.81 -8.96 -12.08
C PRO A 118 -3.54 -10.18 -11.19
N GLY A 119 -4.56 -10.63 -10.46
CA GLY A 119 -4.48 -11.81 -9.61
C GLY A 119 -5.48 -11.77 -8.46
N PRO A 120 -5.37 -12.72 -7.51
CA PRO A 120 -6.23 -12.74 -6.31
C PRO A 120 -6.09 -11.50 -5.42
N ALA A 121 -4.91 -10.86 -5.45
CA ALA A 121 -4.64 -9.58 -4.80
C ALA A 121 -4.15 -8.58 -5.87
N PRO A 122 -5.07 -7.99 -6.66
CA PRO A 122 -4.69 -7.16 -7.80
C PRO A 122 -3.96 -5.89 -7.34
N GLU A 123 -2.99 -5.47 -8.14
CA GLU A 123 -2.07 -4.39 -7.79
C GLU A 123 -1.75 -3.50 -9.01
N VAL A 124 -1.63 -2.19 -8.79
CA VAL A 124 -1.21 -1.22 -9.81
C VAL A 124 -0.15 -0.30 -9.24
N ARG A 125 0.90 -0.01 -10.02
CA ARG A 125 2.06 0.78 -9.58
C ARG A 125 2.35 1.98 -10.49
N TRP A 126 2.82 3.05 -9.88
CA TRP A 126 3.31 4.27 -10.53
C TRP A 126 4.67 4.65 -9.98
N ALA A 127 5.50 5.27 -10.81
CA ALA A 127 6.70 5.94 -10.33
C ALA A 127 6.31 7.19 -9.52
N ALA A 128 7.02 7.40 -8.41
CA ALA A 128 6.91 8.57 -7.54
C ALA A 128 8.30 9.17 -7.28
N ALA A 129 8.36 10.38 -6.74
CA ALA A 129 9.62 11.11 -6.57
C ALA A 129 10.65 10.36 -5.71
N SER A 130 10.21 9.68 -4.66
CA SER A 130 11.08 8.92 -3.75
C SER A 130 10.88 7.41 -3.83
N GLY A 131 10.09 6.87 -4.76
CA GLY A 131 9.82 5.43 -4.77
C GLY A 131 8.71 5.01 -5.71
N ILE A 132 7.95 4.00 -5.28
CA ILE A 132 6.86 3.42 -6.06
C ILE A 132 5.56 3.60 -5.30
N LEU A 133 4.60 4.28 -5.92
CA LEU A 133 3.25 4.38 -5.39
C LEU A 133 2.44 3.17 -5.87
N ARG A 134 1.76 2.49 -4.95
CA ARG A 134 1.03 1.23 -5.16
C ARG A 134 -0.41 1.37 -4.68
N VAL A 135 -1.36 0.94 -5.51
CA VAL A 135 -2.71 0.57 -5.07
C VAL A 135 -2.85 -0.93 -5.10
N ARG A 136 -3.34 -1.53 -4.01
CA ARG A 136 -3.53 -2.98 -3.89
C ARG A 136 -4.87 -3.30 -3.23
N ASP A 137 -5.59 -4.28 -3.77
CA ASP A 137 -6.67 -4.95 -3.04
C ASP A 137 -6.07 -6.18 -2.34
N GLY A 138 -5.96 -6.11 -1.02
CA GLY A 138 -5.36 -7.17 -0.18
C GLY A 138 -6.34 -8.28 0.20
N GLY A 139 -7.56 -8.29 -0.34
CA GLY A 139 -8.61 -9.25 0.01
C GLY A 139 -9.38 -8.88 1.28
N VAL A 140 -8.82 -8.03 2.14
CA VAL A 140 -9.47 -7.51 3.36
C VAL A 140 -9.72 -6.01 3.29
N PHE A 141 -8.82 -5.24 2.69
CA PHE A 141 -8.96 -3.81 2.47
C PHE A 141 -8.22 -3.40 1.20
N VAL A 142 -8.57 -2.22 0.70
CA VAL A 142 -7.79 -1.57 -0.35
C VAL A 142 -6.78 -0.64 0.33
N GLU A 143 -5.52 -0.68 -0.10
CA GLU A 143 -4.48 0.21 0.39
C GLU A 143 -3.88 1.07 -0.72
N LEU A 144 -3.46 2.27 -0.33
CA LEU A 144 -2.55 3.12 -1.09
C LEU A 144 -1.25 3.21 -0.31
N ALA A 145 -0.16 2.74 -0.90
CA ALA A 145 1.13 2.66 -0.25
C ALA A 145 2.22 3.33 -1.09
N LEU A 146 3.13 4.02 -0.43
CA LEU A 146 4.41 4.42 -1.02
C LEU A 146 5.46 3.40 -0.55
N LEU A 147 6.21 2.82 -1.48
CA LEU A 147 7.26 1.83 -1.23
C LEU A 147 8.63 2.45 -1.48
N SER A 148 9.60 2.14 -0.62
CA SER A 148 11.01 2.38 -0.95
C SER A 148 11.41 1.56 -2.20
N PRO A 149 12.29 2.07 -3.06
CA PRO A 149 12.76 1.33 -4.23
C PRO A 149 13.30 -0.06 -3.86
N GLU A 150 14.13 -0.14 -2.83
CA GLU A 150 14.77 -1.37 -2.37
C GLU A 150 13.74 -2.40 -1.88
N TYR A 151 12.74 -1.95 -1.12
CA TYR A 151 11.68 -2.85 -0.65
C TYR A 151 10.79 -3.33 -1.79
N ALA A 152 10.47 -2.47 -2.76
CA ALA A 152 9.69 -2.87 -3.92
C ALA A 152 10.41 -3.93 -4.76
N THR A 153 11.72 -3.81 -4.95
CA THR A 153 12.54 -4.85 -5.60
C THR A 153 12.53 -6.15 -4.82
N SER A 154 12.73 -6.08 -3.49
CA SER A 154 12.70 -7.27 -2.64
C SER A 154 11.35 -8.00 -2.68
N LEU A 155 10.24 -7.27 -2.74
CA LEU A 155 8.90 -7.86 -2.89
C LEU A 155 8.76 -8.58 -4.23
N ASP A 156 9.29 -8.01 -5.31
CA ASP A 156 9.21 -8.60 -6.65
C ASP A 156 10.04 -9.89 -6.73
N GLU A 157 11.21 -9.92 -6.11
CA GLU A 157 12.06 -11.12 -6.01
C GLU A 157 11.42 -12.21 -5.14
N GLU A 158 10.74 -11.84 -4.05
CA GLU A 158 10.00 -12.80 -3.22
C GLU A 158 8.83 -13.44 -3.99
N VAL A 159 8.06 -12.63 -4.72
CA VAL A 159 6.97 -13.13 -5.57
C VAL A 159 7.50 -14.06 -6.66
N ALA A 160 8.61 -13.71 -7.32
CA ALA A 160 9.23 -14.57 -8.32
C ALA A 160 9.68 -15.92 -7.73
N ARG A 161 10.33 -15.91 -6.55
CA ARG A 161 10.75 -17.14 -5.86
C ARG A 161 9.58 -18.04 -5.48
N LEU A 162 8.48 -17.46 -5.00
CA LEU A 162 7.29 -18.23 -4.64
C LEU A 162 6.61 -18.84 -5.88
N ALA A 163 6.62 -18.12 -7.00
CA ALA A 163 6.10 -18.63 -8.26
C ALA A 163 6.95 -19.81 -8.78
N ASP A 164 8.28 -19.70 -8.71
CA ASP A 164 9.20 -20.79 -9.10
C ASP A 164 9.04 -22.02 -8.21
N SER A 165 8.94 -21.83 -6.89
CA SER A 165 8.73 -22.93 -5.93
C SER A 165 7.38 -23.64 -6.10
N ALA A 166 6.34 -22.95 -6.59
CA ALA A 166 5.04 -23.54 -6.86
C ALA A 166 4.99 -24.28 -8.22
N ALA A 167 5.97 -24.04 -9.10
CA ALA A 167 6.06 -24.65 -10.42
C ALA A 167 6.88 -25.95 -10.44
N GLU A 168 7.64 -26.27 -9.39
CA GLU A 168 8.30 -27.56 -9.25
C GLU A 168 7.24 -28.63 -8.89
N PRO A 169 6.94 -29.59 -9.79
CA PRO A 169 6.06 -30.68 -9.44
C PRO A 169 6.70 -31.49 -8.33
N SER A 170 5.92 -31.90 -7.33
CA SER A 170 6.34 -32.95 -6.41
C SER A 170 6.77 -34.13 -7.25
N VAL A 171 8.06 -34.45 -7.21
CA VAL A 171 8.55 -35.73 -7.70
C VAL A 171 8.00 -36.74 -6.70
N ASP A 172 6.78 -37.21 -6.96
CA ASP A 172 6.26 -38.37 -6.27
C ASP A 172 7.25 -39.50 -6.54
N GLU A 173 7.84 -39.97 -5.45
CA GLU A 173 8.58 -41.22 -5.36
C GLU A 173 7.63 -42.36 -5.74
N GLU A 174 7.45 -42.61 -7.04
CA GLU A 174 6.95 -43.90 -7.50
C GLU A 174 8.09 -44.92 -7.40
N GLU A 175 8.03 -45.64 -6.29
CA GLU A 175 8.62 -46.95 -6.03
C GLU A 175 8.84 -47.79 -7.29
N TRP A 176 10.08 -48.27 -7.47
CA TRP A 176 10.38 -49.52 -8.17
C TRP A 176 11.50 -50.28 -7.45
#